data_AF-A0A7W0IWN2-F1
#
_entry.id   AF-A0A7W0IWN2-F1
#
_cell.length_a   1.000
_cell.length_b   1.000
_cell.length_c   1.000
_cell.angle_alpha   90.00
_cell.angle_beta   90.00
_cell.angle_gamma   90.00
#
_symmetry.space_group_name_H-M   'P 1'
#
loop_
_entity.id
_entity.type
_entity.pdbx_description
1 polymer ?
#
loop_
_entity_poly.entity_id
_entity_poly.type
_entity_poly.pdbx_seq_one_letter_code
_entity_poly.pdbx_strand_id
1 'polypeptide(L)'
;MTGIKEIIQSPIFAKQKKKLHKKQINNLDEAVKSIFQDPTFGDIKVGDLQGVQVYKFKSLNQQVLLAYEVVDSTLYLYTFGSHENFYRDLKKYHK
;
A
#
# COMPACT_ATOMS: atom_id res chain seq x y z
N MET A 1 20.80 7.53 5.30
CA MET A 1 19.47 7.72 4.69
C MET A 1 19.37 6.77 3.51
N THR A 2 18.86 5.56 3.74
CA THR A 2 18.76 4.54 2.69
C THR A 2 17.45 4.80 1.94
N GLY A 3 17.53 5.50 0.81
CA GLY A 3 16.36 5.76 -0.04
C GLY A 3 15.85 4.48 -0.69
N ILE A 4 14.55 4.43 -0.96
CA ILE A 4 13.95 3.32 -1.73
C ILE A 4 14.56 3.29 -3.13
N LYS A 5 15.03 2.13 -3.56
CA LYS A 5 15.68 1.90 -4.87
C LYS A 5 14.75 1.24 -5.88
N GLU A 6 13.78 0.46 -5.38
CA GLU A 6 12.88 -0.33 -6.21
C GLU A 6 11.47 -0.36 -5.63
N ILE A 7 10.47 -0.44 -6.51
CA ILE A 7 9.07 -0.58 -6.14
C ILE A 7 8.50 -1.84 -6.81
N ILE A 8 8.06 -2.79 -6.01
CA ILE A 8 7.45 -4.04 -6.48
C ILE A 8 5.96 -4.02 -6.15
N GLN A 9 5.12 -4.32 -7.15
CA GLN A 9 3.67 -4.41 -6.98
C GLN A 9 3.22 -5.86 -7.03
N SER A 10 2.38 -6.25 -6.06
CA SER A 10 1.79 -7.57 -6.07
C SER A 10 0.79 -7.74 -7.24
N PRO A 11 0.49 -8.99 -7.66
CA PRO A 11 -0.53 -9.25 -8.67
C PRO A 11 -1.92 -8.72 -8.27
N ILE A 12 -2.27 -8.74 -6.98
CA ILE A 12 -3.54 -8.25 -6.46
C ILE A 12 -3.58 -6.72 -6.56
N PHE A 13 -2.49 -6.05 -6.17
CA PHE A 13 -2.35 -4.59 -6.32
C PHE A 13 -2.52 -4.19 -7.79
N ALA A 14 -1.79 -4.84 -8.71
CA ALA A 14 -1.84 -4.54 -10.13
C ALA A 14 -3.25 -4.76 -10.71
N LYS A 15 -3.93 -5.85 -10.32
CA LYS A 15 -5.30 -6.15 -10.75
C LYS A 15 -6.30 -5.12 -10.24
N GLN A 16 -6.14 -4.61 -9.01
CA GLN A 16 -7.00 -3.57 -8.46
C GLN A 16 -6.74 -2.21 -9.13
N LYS A 17 -5.48 -1.84 -9.35
CA LYS A 17 -5.10 -0.59 -10.02
C LYS A 17 -5.74 -0.48 -11.41
N LYS A 18 -5.80 -1.59 -12.17
CA LYS A 18 -6.45 -1.65 -13.49
C LYS A 18 -7.95 -1.31 -13.48
N LYS A 19 -8.63 -1.44 -12.33
CA LYS A 19 -10.07 -1.14 -12.20
C LYS A 19 -10.34 0.32 -11.80
N LEU A 20 -9.30 1.09 -11.46
CA LEU A 20 -9.45 2.47 -11.01
C LEU A 20 -9.63 3.41 -12.19
N HIS A 21 -10.44 4.45 -11.97
CA HIS A 21 -10.50 5.59 -12.89
C HIS A 21 -9.25 6.47 -12.75
N LYS A 22 -8.93 7.24 -13.79
CA LYS A 22 -7.73 8.09 -13.86
C LYS A 22 -7.48 8.94 -12.60
N LYS A 23 -8.53 9.57 -12.04
CA LYS A 23 -8.40 10.39 -10.83
C LYS A 23 -8.01 9.58 -9.59
N GLN A 24 -8.56 8.37 -9.44
CA GLN A 24 -8.22 7.46 -8.35
C GLN A 24 -6.79 6.90 -8.52
N ILE A 25 -6.36 6.64 -9.77
CA ILE A 25 -4.98 6.25 -10.07
C ILE A 25 -4.01 7.37 -9.65
N ASN A 26 -4.30 8.62 -9.97
CA ASN A 26 -3.47 9.75 -9.57
C ASN A 26 -3.35 9.84 -8.04
N ASN A 27 -4.45 9.72 -7.31
CA ASN A 27 -4.39 9.76 -5.84
C ASN A 27 -3.62 8.57 -5.25
N LEU A 28 -3.72 7.38 -5.86
CA LEU A 28 -2.92 6.22 -5.47
C LEU A 28 -1.43 6.44 -5.75
N ASP A 29 -1.09 7.06 -6.88
CA ASP A 29 0.31 7.36 -7.25
C ASP A 29 0.94 8.39 -6.30
N GLU A 30 0.18 9.44 -5.94
CA GLU A 30 0.58 10.41 -4.92
C GLU A 30 0.83 9.73 -3.57
N ALA A 31 -0.04 8.81 -3.16
CA ALA A 31 0.13 8.05 -1.93
C ALA A 31 1.41 7.19 -1.95
N VAL A 32 1.69 6.50 -3.06
CA VAL A 32 2.92 5.72 -3.23
C VAL A 32 4.16 6.64 -3.21
N LYS A 33 4.07 7.81 -3.82
CA LYS A 33 5.16 8.81 -3.80
C LYS A 33 5.44 9.31 -2.39
N SER A 34 4.42 9.57 -1.59
CA SER A 34 4.60 9.96 -0.17
C SER A 34 5.35 8.89 0.61
N ILE A 35 4.99 7.61 0.45
CA ILE A 35 5.69 6.48 1.09
C ILE A 35 7.12 6.33 0.57
N PHE A 36 7.33 6.53 -0.74
CA PHE A 36 8.66 6.48 -1.33
C PHE A 36 9.59 7.56 -0.77
N GLN A 37 9.06 8.77 -0.54
CA GLN A 37 9.81 9.89 0.03
C GLN A 37 10.10 9.70 1.51
N ASP A 38 9.13 9.18 2.25
CA ASP A 38 9.28 8.87 3.66
C ASP A 38 8.56 7.54 3.99
N PRO A 39 9.31 6.43 4.08
CA PRO A 39 8.75 5.11 4.33
C PRO A 39 8.30 4.88 5.78
N THR A 40 8.31 5.93 6.62
CA THR A 40 7.87 5.88 8.02
C THR A 40 6.42 6.37 8.19
N PHE A 41 5.79 6.88 7.13
CA PHE A 41 4.41 7.40 7.14
C PHE A 41 3.32 6.35 7.47
N GLY A 42 3.64 5.06 7.60
CA GLY A 42 2.68 4.01 7.87
C GLY A 42 2.54 3.66 9.35
N ASP A 43 1.33 3.28 9.75
CA ASP A 43 1.14 2.62 11.05
C ASP A 43 1.66 1.18 10.93
N ILE A 44 2.73 0.85 11.67
CA ILE A 44 3.24 -0.52 11.76
C ILE A 44 2.18 -1.39 12.41
N LYS A 45 1.81 -2.49 11.76
CA LYS A 45 0.90 -3.47 12.36
C LYS A 45 1.67 -4.46 13.22
N VAL A 46 1.13 -4.73 14.40
CA VAL A 46 1.60 -5.75 15.35
C VAL A 46 0.68 -6.98 15.31
N GLY A 47 1.22 -8.17 15.60
CA GLY A 47 0.48 -9.44 15.58
C GLY A 47 0.64 -10.20 14.25
N ASP A 48 -0.43 -10.84 13.77
CA ASP A 48 -0.51 -11.66 12.54
C ASP A 48 -0.22 -10.90 11.23
N LEU A 49 0.17 -9.62 11.31
CA LEU A 49 0.51 -8.75 10.18
C LEU A 49 1.84 -8.02 10.42
N GLN A 50 2.69 -8.58 11.31
CA GLN A 50 3.99 -8.03 11.64
C GLN A 50 4.82 -7.84 10.35
N GLY A 51 5.45 -6.66 10.22
CA GLY A 51 6.21 -6.25 9.03
C GLY A 51 5.43 -5.41 8.03
N VAL A 52 4.09 -5.47 8.03
CA VAL A 52 3.25 -4.66 7.13
C VAL A 52 2.94 -3.30 7.76
N GLN A 53 3.17 -2.26 6.96
CA GLN A 53 2.74 -0.89 7.25
C GLN A 53 1.47 -0.55 6.48
N VAL A 54 0.61 0.27 7.10
CA VAL A 54 -0.63 0.71 6.48
C VAL A 54 -0.68 2.23 6.36
N TYR A 55 -0.75 2.72 5.13
CA TYR A 55 -0.94 4.14 4.84
C TYR A 55 -2.40 4.43 4.49
N LYS A 56 -3.00 5.41 5.16
CA LYS A 56 -4.38 5.86 4.91
C LYS A 56 -4.35 7.14 4.10
N PHE A 57 -5.02 7.15 2.96
CA PHE A 57 -5.13 8.34 2.12
C PHE A 57 -6.57 8.55 1.64
N LYS A 58 -6.92 9.79 1.30
CA LYS A 58 -8.22 10.10 0.70
C LYS A 58 -8.12 9.97 -0.81
N SER A 59 -9.07 9.23 -1.39
CA SER A 59 -9.27 9.16 -2.83
C SER A 59 -10.72 9.56 -3.11
N LEU A 60 -10.90 10.70 -3.76
CA LEU A 60 -12.22 11.33 -3.94
C LEU A 60 -12.94 11.53 -2.58
N ASN A 61 -14.09 10.87 -2.40
CA ASN A 61 -14.94 10.97 -1.21
C ASN A 61 -14.75 9.77 -0.25
N GLN A 62 -13.70 8.96 -0.44
CA GLN A 62 -13.50 7.73 0.34
C GLN A 62 -12.08 7.67 0.91
N GLN A 63 -11.97 7.10 2.11
CA GLN A 63 -10.68 6.76 2.71
C GLN A 63 -10.24 5.38 2.20
N VAL A 64 -9.03 5.32 1.67
CA VAL A 64 -8.40 4.10 1.15
C VAL A 64 -7.20 3.75 2.03
N LEU A 65 -7.04 2.47 2.30
CA LEU A 65 -5.87 1.89 2.98
C LEU A 65 -4.94 1.31 1.92
N LEU A 66 -3.64 1.52 2.07
CA LEU A 66 -2.57 0.89 1.29
C LEU A 66 -1.66 0.10 2.22
N ALA A 67 -1.56 -1.21 1.97
CA ALA A 67 -0.63 -2.11 2.65
C ALA A 67 0.69 -2.15 1.89
N TYR A 68 1.77 -1.89 2.61
CA TYR A 68 3.12 -1.93 2.04
C TYR A 68 4.13 -2.43 3.06
N GLU A 69 5.31 -2.75 2.57
CA GLU A 69 6.46 -3.10 3.40
C GLU A 69 7.74 -2.60 2.73
N VAL A 70 8.75 -2.32 3.53
CA VAL A 70 10.08 -1.92 3.04
C VAL A 70 11.10 -2.94 3.52
N VAL A 71 11.69 -3.67 2.58
CA VAL A 71 12.74 -4.67 2.83
C VAL A 71 13.92 -4.35 1.92
N ASP A 72 15.14 -4.27 2.48
CA ASP A 72 16.37 -4.02 1.71
C ASP A 72 16.31 -2.83 0.72
N SER A 73 15.62 -1.75 1.09
CA SER A 73 15.37 -0.56 0.23
C SER A 73 14.40 -0.80 -0.93
N THR A 74 13.66 -1.90 -0.93
CA THR A 74 12.59 -2.18 -1.89
C THR A 74 11.25 -1.95 -1.22
N LEU A 75 10.39 -1.15 -1.88
CA LEU A 75 9.03 -0.88 -1.45
C LEU A 75 8.08 -1.91 -2.09
N TYR A 76 7.57 -2.82 -1.28
CA TYR A 76 6.58 -3.82 -1.67
C TYR A 76 5.18 -3.27 -1.47
N LEU A 77 4.37 -3.25 -2.53
CA LEU A 77 2.97 -2.81 -2.52
C LEU A 77 2.06 -4.04 -2.58
N TYR A 78 1.41 -4.37 -1.47
CA TYR A 78 0.64 -5.62 -1.35
C TYR A 78 -0.80 -5.48 -1.84
N THR A 79 -1.56 -4.56 -1.28
CA THR A 79 -2.97 -4.37 -1.63
C THR A 79 -3.46 -3.00 -1.16
N PHE A 80 -4.56 -2.52 -1.74
CA PHE A 80 -5.25 -1.33 -1.28
C PHE A 80 -6.76 -1.48 -1.39
N GLY A 81 -7.51 -0.75 -0.57
CA GLY A 81 -8.97 -0.77 -0.61
C GLY A 81 -9.63 -0.12 0.60
N SER A 82 -10.95 -0.26 0.68
CA SER A 82 -11.72 0.07 1.88
C SER A 82 -11.45 -0.93 3.02
N HIS A 83 -11.82 -0.58 4.26
CA HIS A 83 -11.53 -1.38 5.46
C HIS A 83 -11.95 -2.86 5.34
N GLU A 84 -13.13 -3.18 4.80
CA GLU A 84 -13.60 -4.57 4.68
C GLU A 84 -12.79 -5.41 3.68
N ASN A 85 -12.58 -4.89 2.47
CA ASN A 85 -11.87 -5.65 1.43
C ASN A 85 -10.36 -5.75 1.74
N PHE A 86 -9.81 -4.76 2.44
CA PHE A 86 -8.41 -4.68 2.78
C PHE A 86 -7.92 -5.88 3.61
N TYR A 87 -8.57 -6.19 4.74
CA TYR A 87 -8.11 -7.27 5.61
C TYR A 87 -8.28 -8.65 4.99
N ARG A 88 -9.32 -8.86 4.17
CA ARG A 88 -9.53 -10.13 3.47
C ARG A 88 -8.38 -10.41 2.49
N ASP A 89 -7.99 -9.41 1.70
CA ASP A 89 -6.93 -9.56 0.72
C ASP A 89 -5.52 -9.51 1.36
N LEU A 90 -5.37 -8.81 2.48
CA LEU A 90 -4.11 -8.77 3.23
C LEU A 90 -3.75 -10.12 3.86
N LYS A 91 -4.73 -10.87 4.39
CA LYS A 91 -4.52 -12.23 4.91
C LYS A 91 -3.98 -13.23 3.87
N LYS A 92 -4.05 -12.93 2.57
CA LYS A 92 -3.47 -13.81 1.53
C LYS A 92 -1.94 -13.73 1.46
N TYR A 93 -1.35 -12.70 2.06
CA TYR A 93 0.09 -12.49 2.10
C TYR A 93 0.74 -12.94 3.42
N HIS A 94 -0.07 -13.33 4.41
CA HIS A 94 0.38 -13.89 5.68
C HIS A 94 -0.04 -15.36 5.74
N LYS A 95 0.90 -16.27 5.50
CA LYS A 95 0.72 -17.72 5.66
C LYS A 95 1.99 -18.35 6.22
#